data_AF-A0A914CCG5-F1
#
_entry.id   AF-A0A914CCG5-F1
#
_cell.length_a   1.000
_cell.length_b   1.000
_cell.length_c   1.000
_cell.angle_alpha   90.00
_cell.angle_beta   90.00
_cell.angle_gamma   90.00
#
_symmetry.space_group_name_H-M   'P 1'
#
loop_
_entity.id
_entity.type
_entity.pdbx_description
1 polymer ?
#
loop_
_entity_poly.entity_id
_entity_poly.type
_entity_poly.pdbx_seq_one_letter_code
_entity_poly.pdbx_strand_id
1 'polypeptide(L)'
;MRALSQIYELLLFQKQATRYSLFYENKHLYGRRKNFNGALWSICNILGVNCDQLNVTNMQVYEDELGLTNRDARKYYENGIPVLEQQQFSIVGKREIPKYSDALERLLIAEERRENIEMGLAEENEIRNEFCMGLPITREKNEAAYFCYLLIDPSKIPSMQNCIFREFISAIFYVGKGKRSRPLQHLCDATKFRQKHVEQLPEKLRRILHLWDHGFGVISLHIFFNIHATEAFIREAAMILAMSRDNLTNVKKGEFYCFSEMWNSKQKEEFGARLFMNAYYIFKNERCRPLMENELGH
;
A
#
# COMPACT_ATOMS: atom_id res chain seq x y z
N MET A 1 28.90 5.07 14.70
CA MET A 1 28.51 3.90 15.51
C MET A 1 26.99 3.70 15.61
N ARG A 2 26.18 4.65 16.10
CA ARG A 2 24.72 4.40 16.29
C ARG A 2 23.90 4.27 14.99
N ALA A 3 24.12 5.13 14.00
CA ALA A 3 23.52 4.96 12.66
C ALA A 3 23.99 3.65 12.00
N LEU A 4 25.22 3.23 12.26
CA LEU A 4 25.74 1.94 11.80
C LEU A 4 25.01 0.77 12.47
N SER A 5 24.66 0.87 13.76
CA SER A 5 23.86 -0.13 14.47
C SER A 5 22.45 -0.26 13.89
N GLN A 6 21.78 0.86 13.58
CA GLN A 6 20.44 0.84 12.97
C GLN A 6 20.49 0.22 11.56
N ILE A 7 21.50 0.56 10.77
CA ILE A 7 21.70 -0.02 9.44
C ILE A 7 22.08 -1.51 9.55
N TYR A 8 22.88 -1.89 10.55
CA TYR A 8 23.23 -3.27 10.80
C TYR A 8 21.99 -4.10 11.15
N GLU A 9 21.07 -3.58 11.98
CA GLU A 9 19.79 -4.26 12.23
C GLU A 9 18.94 -4.40 10.96
N LEU A 10 18.89 -3.38 10.10
CA LEU A 10 18.19 -3.51 8.81
C LEU A 10 18.77 -4.64 7.97
N LEU A 11 20.09 -4.72 7.86
CA LEU A 11 20.77 -5.74 7.07
C LEU A 11 20.64 -7.13 7.69
N LEU A 12 20.81 -7.25 9.02
CA LEU A 12 20.71 -8.50 9.75
C LEU A 12 19.32 -9.12 9.64
N PHE A 13 18.27 -8.29 9.67
CA PHE A 13 16.88 -8.72 9.56
C PHE A 13 16.32 -8.60 8.14
N GLN A 14 17.16 -8.30 7.14
CA GLN A 14 16.76 -8.07 5.74
C GLN A 14 15.58 -7.09 5.56
N LYS A 15 15.46 -6.11 6.47
CA LYS A 15 14.44 -5.07 6.45
C LYS A 15 14.87 -3.95 5.52
N GLN A 16 13.90 -3.29 4.90
CA GLN A 16 14.10 -2.02 4.20
C GLN A 16 13.48 -0.88 4.99
N ALA A 17 14.15 0.27 4.96
CA ALA A 17 13.66 1.48 5.59
C ALA A 17 13.98 2.69 4.72
N THR A 18 13.27 3.79 4.96
CA THR A 18 13.55 5.04 4.28
C THR A 18 14.47 5.89 5.14
N ARG A 19 15.21 6.83 4.54
CA ARG A 19 15.99 7.82 5.31
C ARG A 19 15.13 8.59 6.32
N TYR A 20 13.85 8.79 5.98
CA TYR A 20 12.88 9.48 6.82
C TYR A 20 12.45 8.64 8.02
N SER A 21 12.04 7.38 7.81
CA SER A 21 11.64 6.51 8.92
C SER A 21 12.79 6.29 9.91
N LEU A 22 14.00 6.03 9.42
CA LEU A 22 15.18 5.85 10.27
C LEU A 22 15.54 7.10 11.10
N PHE A 23 15.44 8.28 10.49
CA PHE A 23 15.68 9.52 11.22
C PHE A 23 14.64 9.74 12.33
N TYR A 24 13.35 9.48 12.06
CA TYR A 24 12.29 9.75 13.04
C TYR A 24 12.18 8.71 14.14
N GLU A 25 12.45 7.43 13.86
CA GLU A 25 12.58 6.37 14.88
C GLU A 25 13.53 6.78 16.01
N ASN A 26 14.56 7.56 15.67
CA ASN A 26 15.63 7.94 16.59
C ASN A 26 15.95 9.44 16.55
N LYS A 27 14.93 10.28 16.31
CA LYS A 27 15.10 11.73 16.11
C LYS A 27 15.87 12.42 17.23
N HIS A 28 15.61 12.02 18.47
CA HIS A 28 16.27 12.54 19.66
C HIS A 28 17.80 12.35 19.64
N LEU A 29 18.32 11.32 18.96
CA LEU A 29 19.75 11.03 18.86
C LEU A 29 20.47 11.90 17.83
N TYR A 30 19.79 12.27 16.75
CA TYR A 30 20.40 13.00 15.63
C TYR A 30 20.12 14.51 15.71
N GLY A 31 19.05 14.90 16.39
CA GLY A 31 18.58 16.28 16.54
C GLY A 31 18.02 16.85 15.24
N ARG A 32 18.86 17.00 14.22
CA ARG A 32 18.50 17.51 12.89
C ARG A 32 18.75 16.45 11.82
N ARG A 33 17.88 16.39 10.81
CA ARG A 33 17.97 15.44 9.67
C ARG A 33 19.31 15.50 8.94
N LYS A 34 19.90 16.70 8.81
CA LYS A 34 21.23 16.87 8.21
C LYS A 34 22.32 16.04 8.90
N ASN A 35 22.20 15.84 10.21
CA ASN A 35 23.18 15.09 11.01
C ASN A 35 23.05 13.59 10.75
N PHE A 36 21.82 13.07 10.63
CA PHE A 36 21.56 11.69 10.22
C PHE A 36 22.04 11.43 8.79
N ASN A 37 21.70 12.31 7.85
CA ASN A 37 22.14 12.18 6.45
C ASN A 37 23.66 12.20 6.33
N GLY A 38 24.34 13.08 7.09
CA GLY A 38 25.80 13.10 7.16
C GLY A 38 26.38 11.80 7.71
N ALA A 39 25.79 11.24 8.76
CA ALA A 39 26.23 9.96 9.33
C ALA A 39 26.02 8.79 8.35
N LEU A 40 24.87 8.75 7.66
CA LEU A 40 24.56 7.75 6.64
C LEU A 40 25.53 7.85 5.46
N TRP A 41 25.83 9.07 4.98
CA TRP A 41 26.81 9.30 3.92
C TRP A 41 28.21 8.83 4.31
N SER A 42 28.66 9.12 5.54
CA SER A 42 29.94 8.62 6.02
C SER A 42 30.01 7.10 6.08
N ILE A 43 28.91 6.43 6.43
CA ILE A 43 28.82 4.96 6.45
C ILE A 43 28.91 4.39 5.04
N CYS A 44 28.16 4.95 4.09
CA CYS A 44 28.23 4.58 2.67
C CYS A 44 29.66 4.66 2.13
N ASN A 45 30.36 5.77 2.42
CA ASN A 45 31.75 5.96 1.98
C ASN A 45 32.73 4.97 2.61
N ILE A 46 32.60 4.70 3.91
CA ILE A 46 33.48 3.75 4.62
C ILE A 46 33.30 2.33 4.07
N LEU A 47 32.07 1.95 3.75
CA LEU A 47 31.73 0.60 3.29
C LEU A 47 31.82 0.44 1.77
N GLY A 48 32.00 1.52 1.01
CA GLY A 48 32.04 1.49 -0.46
C GLY A 48 30.70 1.10 -1.11
N VAL A 49 29.58 1.39 -0.45
CA VAL A 49 28.24 1.02 -0.89
C VAL A 49 27.31 2.23 -0.94
N ASN A 50 26.27 2.16 -1.76
CA ASN A 50 25.22 3.18 -1.79
C ASN A 50 24.10 2.89 -0.77
N CYS A 51 23.17 3.84 -0.58
CA CYS A 51 22.13 3.68 0.43
C CYS A 51 21.14 2.54 0.11
N ASP A 52 20.87 2.27 -1.17
CA ASP A 52 19.97 1.18 -1.56
C ASP A 52 20.57 -0.18 -1.22
N GLN A 53 21.89 -0.34 -1.34
CA GLN A 53 22.65 -1.51 -0.89
C GLN A 53 22.69 -1.65 0.64
N LEU A 54 22.38 -0.58 1.38
CA LEU A 54 22.19 -0.61 2.83
C LEU A 54 20.72 -0.84 3.23
N ASN A 55 19.85 -1.17 2.26
CA ASN A 55 18.41 -1.24 2.43
C ASN A 55 17.79 0.09 2.93
N VAL A 56 18.45 1.22 2.63
CA VAL A 56 18.01 2.57 2.99
C VAL A 56 17.64 3.37 1.75
N THR A 57 16.35 3.50 1.46
CA THR A 57 15.87 4.17 0.25
C THR A 57 15.68 5.68 0.45
N ASN A 58 15.83 6.43 -0.63
CA ASN A 58 15.82 7.89 -0.63
C ASN A 58 14.41 8.44 -0.94
N MET A 59 13.65 8.80 0.09
CA MET A 59 12.30 9.39 -0.03
C MET A 59 12.37 10.92 -0.27
N GLN A 60 13.12 11.37 -1.28
CA GLN A 60 13.21 12.81 -1.59
C GLN A 60 12.04 13.32 -2.47
N VAL A 61 11.18 12.43 -2.93
CA VAL A 61 10.04 12.74 -3.83
C VAL A 61 8.79 13.19 -3.06
N TYR A 62 8.72 12.99 -1.74
CA TYR A 62 7.50 13.23 -0.97
C TYR A 62 7.28 14.68 -0.49
N GLU A 63 8.30 15.55 -0.52
CA GLU A 63 8.21 16.90 0.08
C GLU A 63 7.77 17.99 -0.92
N ASP A 64 8.20 17.91 -2.18
CA ASP A 64 7.84 18.92 -3.20
C ASP A 64 6.54 18.55 -3.95
N GLU A 65 6.16 17.28 -4.02
CA GLU A 65 5.02 16.82 -4.85
C GLU A 65 3.67 16.68 -4.12
N LEU A 66 3.68 16.70 -2.77
CA LEU A 66 2.46 16.63 -1.95
C LEU A 66 1.90 18.00 -1.54
N GLY A 67 2.63 19.10 -1.73
CA GLY A 67 2.19 20.43 -1.31
C GLY A 67 1.94 20.56 0.20
N LEU A 68 2.42 19.60 1.00
CA LEU A 68 2.32 19.64 2.45
C LEU A 68 3.48 20.45 2.99
N THR A 69 3.17 21.47 3.81
CA THR A 69 4.23 22.25 4.42
C THR A 69 5.04 21.37 5.38
N ASN A 70 6.33 21.69 5.54
CA ASN A 70 7.28 21.04 6.47
C ASN A 70 6.74 20.84 7.91
N ARG A 71 5.65 21.52 8.29
CA ARG A 71 4.96 21.41 9.58
C ARG A 71 4.03 20.20 9.70
N ASP A 72 3.37 19.81 8.62
CA ASP A 72 2.27 18.82 8.66
C ASP A 72 2.80 17.39 8.65
N ALA A 73 3.81 17.12 7.81
CA ALA A 73 4.58 15.87 7.84
C ALA A 73 5.31 15.70 9.18
N ARG A 74 5.78 16.80 9.79
CA ARG A 74 6.42 16.79 11.11
C ARG A 74 5.44 16.44 12.22
N LYS A 75 4.19 16.93 12.15
CA LYS A 75 3.11 16.62 13.10
C LYS A 75 2.66 15.16 13.01
N TYR A 76 2.67 14.58 11.81
CA TYR A 76 2.41 13.16 11.55
C TYR A 76 3.39 12.23 12.28
N TYR A 77 4.69 12.54 12.30
CA TYR A 77 5.70 11.71 12.97
C TYR A 77 5.90 12.04 14.46
N GLU A 78 5.62 13.28 14.91
CA GLU A 78 5.81 13.70 16.30
C GLU A 78 4.71 13.18 17.26
N ASN A 79 3.51 12.84 16.76
CA ASN A 79 2.35 12.51 17.58
C ASN A 79 1.97 11.01 17.63
N GLY A 80 2.77 10.12 17.02
CA GLY A 80 2.33 8.75 16.72
C GLY A 80 3.10 7.64 17.42
N ILE A 81 3.07 7.53 18.76
CA ILE A 81 3.31 6.31 19.57
C ILE A 81 2.61 6.54 20.95
N PRO A 82 1.86 5.61 21.59
CA PRO A 82 1.33 4.30 21.20
C PRO A 82 -0.22 4.19 21.37
N VAL A 83 -0.75 2.98 21.11
CA VAL A 83 -1.93 2.30 21.70
C VAL A 83 -2.77 1.70 20.58
N LEU A 84 -2.91 0.37 20.61
CA LEU A 84 -4.20 -0.33 20.73
C LEU A 84 -3.94 -1.84 20.67
N GLU A 85 -3.85 -2.44 21.85
CA GLU A 85 -4.09 -3.87 22.07
C GLU A 85 -5.58 -4.09 22.32
N GLN A 86 -6.08 -5.17 21.70
CA GLN A 86 -7.29 -5.95 22.03
C GLN A 86 -8.64 -5.23 21.97
N GLN A 87 -9.45 -5.62 20.98
CA GLN A 87 -10.88 -5.93 21.18
C GLN A 87 -11.44 -6.69 19.96
N GLN A 88 -11.75 -7.98 20.16
CA GLN A 88 -12.55 -8.79 19.23
C GLN A 88 -14.03 -8.43 19.41
N PHE A 89 -14.73 -8.11 18.31
CA PHE A 89 -16.19 -8.08 18.30
C PHE A 89 -16.78 -8.65 17.00
N SER A 90 -17.89 -9.35 17.17
CA SER A 90 -18.61 -10.17 16.21
C SER A 90 -19.61 -9.34 15.40
N ILE A 91 -19.46 -9.27 14.08
CA ILE A 91 -20.49 -8.68 13.19
C ILE A 91 -21.37 -9.82 12.63
N VAL A 92 -22.65 -9.78 12.97
CA VAL A 92 -23.70 -10.72 12.55
C VAL A 92 -24.35 -10.22 11.25
N GLY A 93 -24.18 -10.99 10.19
CA GLY A 93 -24.89 -10.90 8.91
C GLY A 93 -24.57 -12.17 8.12
N LYS A 94 -25.53 -12.73 7.38
CA LYS A 94 -25.31 -13.96 6.58
C LYS A 94 -24.09 -13.75 5.68
N ARG A 95 -22.96 -14.38 6.01
CA ARG A 95 -21.72 -14.29 5.24
C ARG A 95 -21.94 -15.07 3.94
N GLU A 96 -22.27 -14.37 2.85
CA GLU A 96 -22.00 -14.92 1.53
C GLU A 96 -20.50 -15.20 1.45
N ILE A 97 -20.15 -16.41 1.06
CA ILE A 97 -18.75 -16.83 0.93
C ILE A 97 -18.17 -16.02 -0.23
N PRO A 98 -17.11 -15.22 -0.01
CA PRO A 98 -16.49 -14.45 -1.09
C PRO A 98 -16.08 -15.39 -2.22
N LYS A 99 -16.37 -15.01 -3.47
CA LYS A 99 -15.97 -15.78 -4.65
C LYS A 99 -14.81 -15.08 -5.35
N TYR A 100 -13.60 -15.59 -5.17
CA TYR A 100 -12.42 -15.09 -5.86
C TYR A 100 -12.18 -15.82 -7.19
N SER A 101 -11.22 -15.34 -7.99
CA SER A 101 -10.71 -16.10 -9.15
C SER A 101 -10.05 -17.41 -8.72
N ASP A 102 -10.02 -18.40 -9.62
CA ASP A 102 -9.36 -19.68 -9.37
C ASP A 102 -7.86 -19.50 -9.07
N ALA A 103 -7.23 -18.48 -9.65
CA ALA A 103 -5.86 -18.12 -9.37
C ALA A 103 -5.66 -17.65 -7.91
N LEU A 104 -6.51 -16.72 -7.45
CA LEU A 104 -6.42 -16.20 -6.08
C LEU A 104 -6.78 -17.26 -5.04
N GLU A 105 -7.78 -18.11 -5.28
CA GLU A 105 -8.09 -19.23 -4.38
C GLU A 105 -6.95 -20.23 -4.26
N ARG A 106 -6.31 -20.59 -5.39
CA ARG A 106 -5.13 -21.47 -5.36
C ARG A 106 -4.00 -20.85 -4.55
N LEU A 107 -3.75 -19.55 -4.70
CA LEU A 107 -2.69 -18.87 -3.97
C LEU A 107 -3.00 -18.75 -2.46
N LEU A 108 -4.26 -18.53 -2.09
CA LEU A 108 -4.71 -18.57 -0.70
C LEU A 108 -4.45 -19.93 -0.05
N ILE A 109 -4.83 -21.02 -0.73
CA ILE A 109 -4.60 -22.39 -0.26
C ILE A 109 -3.10 -22.69 -0.14
N ALA A 110 -2.31 -22.25 -1.12
CA ALA A 110 -0.87 -22.47 -1.14
C ALA A 110 -0.16 -21.78 0.03
N GLU A 111 -0.49 -20.52 0.31
CA GLU A 111 0.07 -19.78 1.44
C GLU A 111 -0.33 -20.43 2.78
N GLU A 112 -1.58 -20.92 2.92
CA GLU A 112 -2.04 -21.68 4.09
C GLU A 112 -1.24 -22.97 4.29
N ARG A 113 -0.84 -23.62 3.19
CA ARG A 113 -0.02 -24.84 3.19
C ARG A 113 1.49 -24.58 3.21
N ARG A 114 1.90 -23.32 3.13
CA ARG A 114 3.31 -22.90 2.97
C ARG A 114 3.98 -23.51 1.73
N GLU A 115 3.20 -23.67 0.66
CA GLU A 115 3.67 -24.12 -0.64
C GLU A 115 4.22 -22.92 -1.42
N ASN A 116 5.40 -23.09 -2.02
CA ASN A 116 5.94 -22.06 -2.90
C ASN A 116 5.26 -22.15 -4.28
N ILE A 117 4.58 -21.09 -4.68
CA ILE A 117 3.93 -20.99 -5.98
C ILE A 117 4.41 -19.74 -6.72
N GLU A 118 4.95 -19.93 -7.92
CA GLU A 118 5.47 -18.86 -8.80
C GLU A 118 4.41 -18.27 -9.75
N MET A 119 3.13 -18.49 -9.45
CA MET A 119 2.00 -17.96 -10.23
C MET A 119 2.08 -16.45 -10.43
N GLY A 120 1.85 -15.98 -11.67
CA GLY A 120 1.87 -14.56 -12.02
C GLY A 120 3.25 -13.90 -12.07
N LEU A 121 4.33 -14.65 -11.80
CA LEU A 121 5.69 -14.10 -11.79
C LEU A 121 6.18 -13.73 -13.20
N ALA A 122 5.79 -14.50 -14.23
CA ALA A 122 6.13 -14.20 -15.62
C ALA A 122 5.53 -12.86 -16.05
N GLU A 123 4.23 -12.66 -15.80
CA GLU A 123 3.50 -11.43 -16.09
C GLU A 123 4.06 -10.23 -15.30
N GLU A 124 4.43 -10.44 -14.04
CA GLU A 124 5.09 -9.40 -13.24
C GLU A 124 6.46 -8.99 -13.83
N ASN A 125 7.23 -9.96 -14.33
CA ASN A 125 8.49 -9.67 -15.00
C ASN A 125 8.28 -8.95 -16.35
N GLU A 126 7.25 -9.32 -17.12
CA GLU A 126 6.91 -8.62 -18.38
C GLU A 126 6.56 -7.15 -18.12
N ILE A 127 5.72 -6.86 -17.12
CA ILE A 127 5.39 -5.48 -16.70
C ILE A 127 6.64 -4.72 -16.28
N ARG A 128 7.49 -5.33 -15.45
CA ARG A 128 8.74 -4.71 -15.01
C ARG A 128 9.68 -4.42 -16.18
N ASN A 129 9.79 -5.33 -17.14
CA ASN A 129 10.67 -5.16 -18.29
C ASN A 129 10.18 -4.01 -19.19
N GLU A 130 8.88 -3.95 -19.47
CA GLU A 130 8.29 -2.90 -20.29
C GLU A 130 8.46 -1.51 -19.63
N PHE A 131 8.06 -1.39 -18.35
CA PHE A 131 7.93 -0.09 -17.71
C PHE A 131 9.17 0.38 -16.93
N CYS A 132 10.09 -0.52 -16.54
CA CYS A 132 11.33 -0.16 -15.83
C CYS A 132 12.59 -0.26 -16.70
N MET A 133 12.63 -1.12 -17.72
CA MET A 133 13.84 -1.37 -18.53
C MET A 133 13.74 -0.86 -19.99
N GLY A 134 12.59 -0.33 -20.41
CA GLY A 134 12.41 0.31 -21.72
C GLY A 134 13.15 1.65 -21.85
N LEU A 135 13.96 1.74 -22.91
CA LEU A 135 14.74 2.87 -23.46
C LEU A 135 14.23 4.31 -23.22
N PRO A 136 15.11 5.35 -23.32
CA PRO A 136 14.84 6.71 -22.85
C PRO A 136 13.62 7.31 -23.55
N ILE A 137 12.50 7.31 -22.83
CA ILE A 137 11.26 7.95 -23.26
C ILE A 137 11.57 9.44 -23.34
N THR A 138 11.43 10.00 -24.53
CA THR A 138 11.58 11.44 -24.80
C THR A 138 10.95 12.28 -23.69
N ARG A 139 11.69 13.29 -23.21
CA ARG A 139 11.49 14.14 -22.01
C ARG A 139 10.09 14.74 -21.77
N GLU A 140 9.10 14.54 -22.64
CA GLU A 140 7.84 15.28 -22.60
C GLU A 140 6.57 14.49 -22.23
N LYS A 141 6.54 13.14 -22.16
CA LYS A 141 5.32 12.42 -21.74
C LYS A 141 5.59 11.06 -21.08
N ASN A 142 5.76 11.06 -19.76
CA ASN A 142 5.14 10.15 -18.80
C ASN A 142 5.94 10.16 -17.49
N GLU A 143 5.59 11.06 -16.56
CA GLU A 143 6.13 11.00 -15.20
C GLU A 143 5.61 9.74 -14.49
N ALA A 144 6.55 8.96 -13.96
CA ALA A 144 6.29 7.89 -13.01
C ALA A 144 5.84 8.49 -11.67
N ALA A 145 4.58 8.94 -11.60
CA ALA A 145 4.02 9.61 -10.42
C ALA A 145 2.75 8.94 -9.89
N TYR A 146 2.46 7.73 -10.39
CA TYR A 146 1.28 6.96 -10.02
C TYR A 146 1.64 5.85 -9.04
N PHE A 147 0.61 5.37 -8.37
CA PHE A 147 0.67 4.21 -7.50
C PHE A 147 -0.70 3.52 -7.44
N CYS A 148 -0.72 2.29 -6.96
CA CYS A 148 -1.94 1.58 -6.60
C CYS A 148 -2.18 1.68 -5.09
N TYR A 149 -3.42 1.53 -4.64
CA TYR A 149 -3.72 1.50 -3.22
C TYR A 149 -4.94 0.62 -2.94
N LEU A 150 -5.01 0.15 -1.71
CA LEU A 150 -6.10 -0.65 -1.19
C LEU A 150 -6.78 0.11 -0.06
N LEU A 151 -8.12 0.06 -0.01
CA LEU A 151 -8.84 0.38 1.23
C LEU A 151 -9.22 -0.93 1.91
N ILE A 152 -8.82 -1.03 3.18
CA ILE A 152 -8.90 -2.24 3.97
C ILE A 152 -9.78 -1.97 5.20
N ASP A 153 -10.67 -2.92 5.48
CA ASP A 153 -11.51 -2.99 6.66
C ASP A 153 -10.75 -3.68 7.80
N PRO A 154 -10.21 -2.92 8.78
CA PRO A 154 -9.46 -3.51 9.89
C PRO A 154 -10.33 -4.39 10.79
N SER A 155 -11.66 -4.24 10.79
CA SER A 155 -12.55 -5.06 11.63
C SER A 155 -12.56 -6.54 11.21
N LYS A 156 -12.05 -6.84 10.01
CA LYS A 156 -11.89 -8.20 9.49
C LYS A 156 -10.51 -8.80 9.75
N ILE A 157 -9.60 -8.06 10.40
CA ILE A 157 -8.24 -8.48 10.71
C ILE A 157 -8.11 -8.61 12.22
N PRO A 158 -8.19 -9.83 12.78
CA PRO A 158 -8.17 -10.04 14.23
C PRO A 158 -6.87 -9.60 14.90
N SER A 159 -5.75 -9.74 14.19
CA SER A 159 -4.43 -9.30 14.65
C SER A 159 -3.66 -8.70 13.49
N MET A 160 -3.33 -7.42 13.58
CA MET A 160 -2.52 -6.73 12.57
C MET A 160 -1.10 -7.32 12.45
N GLN A 161 -0.57 -7.90 13.54
CA GLN A 161 0.78 -8.49 13.55
C GLN A 161 0.81 -9.90 12.99
N ASN A 162 -0.24 -10.68 13.24
CA ASN A 162 -0.34 -12.09 12.85
C ASN A 162 -1.39 -12.33 11.75
N CYS A 163 -1.75 -11.27 11.02
CA CYS A 163 -2.74 -11.33 9.96
C CYS A 163 -2.29 -12.35 8.92
N ILE A 164 -3.13 -13.34 8.63
CA ILE A 164 -2.88 -14.31 7.56
C ILE A 164 -3.38 -13.78 6.22
N PHE A 165 -2.89 -14.35 5.12
CA PHE A 165 -3.19 -13.85 3.78
C PHE A 165 -4.69 -13.83 3.46
N ARG A 166 -5.44 -14.87 3.89
CA ARG A 166 -6.90 -14.92 3.69
C ARG A 166 -7.64 -13.80 4.42
N GLU A 167 -7.23 -13.46 5.63
CA GLU A 167 -7.81 -12.36 6.40
C GLU A 167 -7.56 -11.04 5.67
N PHE A 168 -6.32 -10.79 5.27
CA PHE A 168 -5.93 -9.62 4.48
C PHE A 168 -6.77 -9.48 3.21
N ILE A 169 -6.88 -10.55 2.41
CA ILE A 169 -7.69 -10.56 1.18
C ILE A 169 -9.15 -10.22 1.49
N SER A 170 -9.76 -10.88 2.48
CA SER A 170 -11.17 -10.67 2.83
C SER A 170 -11.48 -9.28 3.39
N ALA A 171 -10.45 -8.58 3.89
CA ALA A 171 -10.53 -7.25 4.46
C ALA A 171 -10.49 -6.14 3.40
N ILE A 172 -9.95 -6.41 2.21
CA ILE A 172 -9.92 -5.43 1.12
C ILE A 172 -11.33 -5.21 0.59
N PHE A 173 -11.77 -3.94 0.54
CA PHE A 173 -13.07 -3.57 -0.02
C PHE A 173 -12.96 -2.58 -1.19
N TYR A 174 -11.76 -2.11 -1.52
CA TYR A 174 -11.54 -1.26 -2.68
C TYR A 174 -10.11 -1.40 -3.18
N VAL A 175 -9.97 -1.48 -4.50
CA VAL A 175 -8.68 -1.40 -5.21
C VAL A 175 -8.70 -0.11 -6.02
N GLY A 176 -7.65 0.69 -5.91
CA GLY A 176 -7.56 1.94 -6.63
C GLY A 176 -6.19 2.19 -7.23
N LYS A 177 -6.17 3.13 -8.16
CA LYS A 177 -4.98 3.79 -8.66
C LYS A 177 -5.07 5.30 -8.46
N GLY A 178 -3.94 5.94 -8.29
CA GLY A 178 -3.91 7.36 -7.98
C GLY A 178 -2.56 7.99 -8.18
N LYS A 179 -2.58 9.31 -8.04
CA LYS A 179 -1.40 10.17 -7.88
C LYS A 179 -1.66 11.08 -6.68
N ARG A 180 -0.60 11.51 -5.99
CA ARG A 180 -0.69 12.45 -4.85
C ARG A 180 -1.71 11.98 -3.80
N SER A 181 -2.58 12.88 -3.32
CA SER A 181 -3.55 12.67 -2.24
C SER A 181 -4.82 11.89 -2.62
N ARG A 182 -4.85 11.22 -3.78
CA ARG A 182 -6.05 10.52 -4.27
C ARG A 182 -6.69 9.53 -3.28
N PRO A 183 -5.94 8.74 -2.49
CA PRO A 183 -6.52 7.84 -1.49
C PRO A 183 -7.20 8.60 -0.36
N LEU A 184 -6.53 9.65 0.15
CA LEU A 184 -7.05 10.54 1.19
C LEU A 184 -8.33 11.27 0.71
N GLN A 185 -8.42 11.60 -0.57
CA GLN A 185 -9.59 12.25 -1.15
C GLN A 185 -10.88 11.44 -0.94
N HIS A 186 -10.84 10.11 -1.03
CA HIS A 186 -12.02 9.28 -0.78
C HIS A 186 -12.53 9.39 0.66
N LEU A 187 -11.59 9.50 1.60
CA LEU A 187 -11.91 9.68 3.01
C LEU A 187 -12.49 11.08 3.26
N CYS A 188 -11.85 12.14 2.72
CA CYS A 188 -12.38 13.49 2.81
C CYS A 188 -13.77 13.63 2.15
N ASP A 189 -14.00 12.95 1.02
CA ASP A 189 -15.29 12.93 0.37
C ASP A 189 -16.35 12.29 1.27
N ALA A 190 -16.05 11.17 1.95
CA ALA A 190 -16.97 10.55 2.90
C ALA A 190 -17.43 11.53 4.00
N THR A 191 -16.50 12.29 4.60
CA THR A 191 -16.84 13.34 5.59
C THR A 191 -17.76 14.41 5.01
N LYS A 192 -17.49 14.89 3.79
CA LYS A 192 -18.34 15.90 3.11
C LYS A 192 -19.73 15.37 2.78
N PHE A 193 -19.85 14.11 2.40
CA PHE A 193 -21.14 13.49 2.07
C PHE A 193 -22.00 13.28 3.31
N ARG A 194 -21.39 12.94 4.46
CA ARG A 194 -22.10 12.85 5.76
C ARG A 194 -22.81 14.17 6.10
N GLN A 195 -22.16 15.30 5.86
CA GLN A 195 -22.72 16.63 6.14
C GLN A 195 -23.88 17.02 5.21
N LYS A 196 -24.00 16.40 4.03
CA LYS A 196 -24.96 16.80 3.00
C LYS A 196 -26.28 16.02 3.00
N HIS A 197 -26.49 15.10 3.95
CA HIS A 197 -27.71 14.27 4.08
C HIS A 197 -28.25 13.75 2.73
N VAL A 198 -27.37 13.17 1.91
CA VAL A 198 -27.73 12.66 0.59
C VAL A 198 -28.49 11.34 0.72
N GLU A 199 -29.59 11.16 -0.02
CA GLU A 199 -30.46 9.96 0.07
C GLU A 199 -29.79 8.66 -0.42
N GLN A 200 -28.86 8.74 -1.37
CA GLN A 200 -28.16 7.57 -1.92
C GLN A 200 -26.64 7.79 -1.93
N LEU A 201 -25.93 7.05 -1.08
CA LEU A 201 -24.47 7.08 -1.02
C LEU A 201 -23.86 5.97 -1.88
N PRO A 202 -22.79 6.25 -2.65
CA PRO A 202 -21.98 5.21 -3.27
C PRO A 202 -21.50 4.19 -2.23
N GLU A 203 -21.51 2.91 -2.60
CA GLU A 203 -21.21 1.81 -1.68
C GLU A 203 -19.86 1.96 -0.96
N LYS A 204 -18.84 2.45 -1.67
CA LYS A 204 -17.52 2.76 -1.09
C LYS A 204 -17.62 3.77 0.06
N LEU A 205 -18.36 4.86 -0.12
CA LEU A 205 -18.52 5.88 0.93
C LEU A 205 -19.36 5.34 2.09
N ARG A 206 -20.42 4.58 1.78
CA ARG A 206 -21.23 3.87 2.78
C ARG A 206 -20.37 2.94 3.64
N ARG A 207 -19.44 2.21 3.03
CA ARG A 207 -18.50 1.31 3.72
C ARG A 207 -17.53 2.09 4.62
N ILE A 208 -16.95 3.18 4.13
CA ILE A 208 -16.05 4.05 4.93
C ILE A 208 -16.78 4.61 6.16
N LEU A 209 -17.96 5.21 5.96
CA LEU A 209 -18.76 5.78 7.05
C LEU A 209 -19.16 4.73 8.07
N HIS A 210 -19.60 3.55 7.61
CA HIS A 210 -19.92 2.43 8.50
C HIS A 210 -18.72 2.06 9.38
N LEU A 211 -17.50 1.99 8.84
CA LEU A 211 -16.32 1.67 9.63
C LEU A 211 -15.97 2.75 10.65
N TRP A 212 -16.16 4.03 10.31
CA TRP A 212 -15.99 5.12 11.27
C TRP A 212 -17.05 5.14 12.36
N ASP A 213 -18.32 4.91 12.02
CA ASP A 213 -19.43 4.88 12.98
C ASP A 213 -19.24 3.79 14.05
N HIS A 214 -18.54 2.71 13.71
CA HIS A 214 -18.22 1.62 14.63
C HIS A 214 -16.82 1.73 15.27
N GLY A 215 -16.11 2.84 15.07
CA GLY A 215 -14.83 3.10 15.70
C GLY A 215 -13.63 2.35 15.10
N PHE A 216 -13.79 1.69 13.94
CA PHE A 216 -12.73 0.87 13.35
C PHE A 216 -11.71 1.66 12.53
N GLY A 217 -12.12 2.74 11.88
CA GLY A 217 -11.26 3.44 10.93
C GLY A 217 -11.14 2.71 9.59
N VAL A 218 -10.35 3.29 8.68
CA VAL A 218 -10.06 2.71 7.36
C VAL A 218 -8.56 2.67 7.14
N ILE A 219 -8.01 1.51 6.79
CA ILE A 219 -6.60 1.42 6.39
C ILE A 219 -6.50 1.78 4.91
N SER A 220 -5.64 2.75 4.58
CA SER A 220 -5.25 3.08 3.21
C SER A 220 -3.83 2.57 2.96
N LEU A 221 -3.70 1.40 2.36
CA LEU A 221 -2.40 0.79 2.03
C LEU A 221 -1.98 1.25 0.64
N HIS A 222 -0.84 1.92 0.52
CA HIS A 222 -0.30 2.31 -0.78
C HIS A 222 0.70 1.23 -1.26
N ILE A 223 0.58 0.83 -2.51
CA ILE A 223 1.36 -0.26 -3.12
C ILE A 223 1.81 0.13 -4.53
N PHE A 224 2.95 -0.41 -4.97
CA PHE A 224 3.51 -0.17 -6.32
C PHE A 224 3.66 1.34 -6.62
N PHE A 225 4.64 1.98 -5.99
CA PHE A 225 4.90 3.41 -6.14
C PHE A 225 5.78 3.75 -7.35
N ASN A 226 5.74 5.02 -7.78
CA ASN A 226 6.60 5.55 -8.83
C ASN A 226 6.44 4.72 -10.13
N ILE A 227 5.18 4.42 -10.47
CA ILE A 227 4.83 3.69 -11.69
C ILE A 227 4.15 4.63 -12.69
N HIS A 228 4.16 4.23 -13.95
CA HIS A 228 3.48 4.96 -15.01
C HIS A 228 1.96 4.82 -14.87
N ALA A 229 1.22 5.79 -15.43
CA ALA A 229 -0.24 5.74 -15.41
C ALA A 229 -0.76 4.41 -15.99
N THR A 230 -0.28 4.02 -17.18
CA THR A 230 -0.66 2.78 -17.86
C THR A 230 -0.39 1.54 -17.01
N GLU A 231 0.78 1.47 -16.37
CA GLU A 231 1.11 0.38 -15.46
C GLU A 231 0.13 0.32 -14.26
N ALA A 232 -0.21 1.47 -13.68
CA ALA A 232 -1.18 1.55 -12.60
C ALA A 232 -2.59 1.09 -13.03
N PHE A 233 -3.00 1.39 -14.26
CA PHE A 233 -4.24 0.86 -14.84
C PHE A 233 -4.21 -0.67 -14.94
N ILE A 234 -3.14 -1.24 -15.50
CA ILE A 234 -3.00 -2.69 -15.71
C ILE A 234 -3.00 -3.42 -14.36
N ARG A 235 -2.22 -2.93 -13.38
CA ARG A 235 -2.15 -3.52 -12.03
C ARG A 235 -3.50 -3.46 -11.30
N GLU A 236 -4.20 -2.32 -11.35
CA GLU A 236 -5.54 -2.19 -10.79
C GLU A 236 -6.54 -3.15 -11.44
N ALA A 237 -6.50 -3.27 -12.78
CA ALA A 237 -7.38 -4.17 -13.52
C ALA A 237 -7.18 -5.63 -13.16
N ALA A 238 -5.92 -6.07 -13.07
CA ALA A 238 -5.57 -7.42 -12.66
C ALA A 238 -6.02 -7.73 -11.23
N MET A 239 -5.81 -6.81 -10.28
CA MET A 239 -6.28 -6.97 -8.90
C MET A 239 -7.81 -7.03 -8.79
N ILE A 240 -8.54 -6.16 -9.49
CA ILE A 240 -10.01 -6.20 -9.52
C ILE A 240 -10.51 -7.52 -10.12
N LEU A 241 -9.86 -7.99 -11.19
CA LEU A 241 -10.22 -9.25 -11.84
C LEU A 241 -10.01 -10.44 -10.88
N ALA A 242 -8.83 -10.52 -10.24
CA ALA A 242 -8.49 -11.62 -9.35
C ALA A 242 -9.38 -11.69 -8.09
N MET A 243 -9.76 -10.53 -7.54
CA MET A 243 -10.64 -10.41 -6.38
C MET A 243 -12.12 -10.65 -6.72
N SER A 244 -12.53 -10.51 -7.98
CA SER A 244 -13.92 -10.29 -8.41
C SER A 244 -14.51 -8.97 -7.89
N ARG A 245 -15.24 -8.28 -8.77
CA ARG A 245 -15.89 -7.00 -8.44
C ARG A 245 -16.97 -7.15 -7.38
N ASP A 246 -17.63 -8.30 -7.29
CA ASP A 246 -18.71 -8.52 -6.32
C ASP A 246 -18.21 -8.50 -4.86
N ASN A 247 -16.89 -8.69 -4.65
CA ASN A 247 -16.25 -8.56 -3.34
C ASN A 247 -15.69 -7.15 -3.07
N LEU A 248 -15.82 -6.21 -4.02
CA LEU A 248 -15.26 -4.86 -3.97
C LEU A 248 -16.35 -3.80 -4.14
N THR A 249 -16.13 -2.63 -3.54
CA THR A 249 -16.97 -1.43 -3.74
C THR A 249 -16.63 -0.67 -5.03
N ASN A 250 -15.80 -1.25 -5.90
CA ASN A 250 -15.41 -0.69 -7.18
C ASN A 250 -16.60 -0.66 -8.16
N VAL A 251 -16.98 0.54 -8.60
CA VAL A 251 -18.07 0.69 -9.59
C VAL A 251 -17.61 0.26 -10.99
N LYS A 252 -16.41 0.68 -11.38
CA LYS A 252 -15.84 0.42 -12.70
C LYS A 252 -14.94 -0.81 -12.66
N LYS A 253 -15.00 -1.61 -13.74
CA LYS A 253 -13.96 -2.61 -14.03
C LYS A 253 -12.66 -1.88 -14.36
N GLY A 254 -11.53 -2.51 -14.08
CA GLY A 254 -10.26 -2.01 -14.58
C GLY A 254 -10.08 -2.35 -16.06
N GLU A 255 -9.12 -1.68 -16.67
CA GLU A 255 -8.82 -1.79 -18.10
C GLU A 255 -7.37 -2.25 -18.27
N PHE A 256 -7.16 -3.20 -19.18
CA PHE A 256 -5.83 -3.64 -19.61
C PHE A 256 -5.41 -2.81 -20.83
N TYR A 257 -4.11 -2.61 -20.97
CA TYR A 257 -3.52 -1.76 -22.00
C TYR A 257 -2.26 -2.41 -22.60
N CYS A 258 -1.92 -2.02 -23.82
CA CYS A 258 -0.69 -2.42 -24.49
C CYS A 258 -0.59 -3.96 -24.60
N PHE A 259 0.61 -4.53 -24.39
CA PHE A 259 0.83 -5.97 -24.48
C PHE A 259 -0.04 -6.80 -23.53
N SER A 260 -0.47 -6.23 -22.39
CA SER A 260 -1.34 -6.92 -21.42
C SER A 260 -2.77 -7.15 -21.93
N GLU A 261 -3.20 -6.47 -23.00
CA GLU A 261 -4.48 -6.76 -23.66
C GLU A 261 -4.51 -8.18 -24.23
N MET A 262 -3.35 -8.63 -24.75
CA MET A 262 -3.17 -9.93 -25.39
C MET A 262 -3.07 -11.10 -24.39
N TRP A 263 -2.88 -10.81 -23.10
CA TRP A 263 -2.90 -11.84 -22.07
C TRP A 263 -4.26 -12.53 -22.00
N ASN A 264 -4.24 -13.85 -21.89
CA ASN A 264 -5.46 -14.62 -21.66
C ASN A 264 -6.00 -14.39 -20.24
N SER A 265 -7.25 -14.81 -19.98
CA SER A 265 -7.90 -14.60 -18.68
C SER A 265 -7.11 -15.20 -17.51
N LYS A 266 -6.52 -16.39 -17.70
CA LYS A 266 -5.70 -17.05 -16.68
C LYS A 266 -4.49 -16.18 -16.31
N GLN A 267 -3.74 -15.69 -17.30
CA GLN A 267 -2.57 -14.83 -17.05
C GLN A 267 -2.95 -13.56 -16.29
N LYS A 268 -4.06 -12.91 -16.67
CA LYS A 268 -4.57 -11.70 -16.00
C LYS A 268 -4.97 -11.97 -14.54
N GLU A 269 -5.62 -13.09 -14.27
CA GLU A 269 -5.98 -13.51 -12.91
C GLU A 269 -4.75 -13.90 -12.07
N GLU A 270 -3.82 -14.66 -12.63
CA GLU A 270 -2.58 -15.08 -11.99
C GLU A 270 -1.69 -13.88 -11.63
N PHE A 271 -1.59 -12.90 -12.53
CA PHE A 271 -0.93 -11.63 -12.26
C PHE A 271 -1.60 -10.86 -11.12
N GLY A 272 -2.94 -10.75 -11.13
CA GLY A 272 -3.68 -10.10 -10.06
C GLY A 272 -3.48 -10.75 -8.69
N ALA A 273 -3.47 -12.08 -8.64
CA ALA A 273 -3.20 -12.85 -7.43
C ALA A 273 -1.78 -12.59 -6.89
N ARG A 274 -0.77 -12.58 -7.77
CA ARG A 274 0.62 -12.20 -7.43
C ARG A 274 0.69 -10.81 -6.82
N LEU A 275 0.00 -9.83 -7.40
CA LEU A 275 -0.01 -8.46 -6.87
C LEU A 275 -0.57 -8.39 -5.45
N PHE A 276 -1.63 -9.14 -5.13
CA PHE A 276 -2.13 -9.19 -3.76
C PHE A 276 -1.16 -9.86 -2.78
N MET A 277 -0.44 -10.88 -3.22
CA MET A 277 0.59 -11.51 -2.40
C MET A 277 1.71 -10.51 -2.07
N ASN A 278 2.15 -9.74 -3.07
CA ASN A 278 3.12 -8.66 -2.88
C ASN A 278 2.55 -7.58 -1.93
N ALA A 279 1.29 -7.18 -2.10
CA ALA A 279 0.61 -6.23 -1.23
C ALA A 279 0.48 -6.73 0.23
N TYR A 280 0.24 -8.02 0.43
CA TYR A 280 0.18 -8.64 1.75
C TYR A 280 1.54 -8.60 2.46
N TYR A 281 2.63 -8.85 1.74
CA TYR A 281 3.98 -8.69 2.30
C TYR A 281 4.29 -7.23 2.64
N ILE A 282 3.85 -6.26 1.82
CA ILE A 282 3.96 -4.83 2.15
C ILE A 282 3.15 -4.53 3.42
N PHE A 283 1.89 -4.96 3.48
CA PHE A 283 0.99 -4.75 4.63
C PHE A 283 1.57 -5.25 5.95
N LYS A 284 2.15 -6.45 5.97
CA LYS A 284 2.80 -7.01 7.16
C LYS A 284 3.99 -6.17 7.65
N ASN A 285 4.65 -5.45 6.75
CA ASN A 285 5.85 -4.67 7.06
C ASN A 285 5.55 -3.20 7.37
N GLU A 286 4.58 -2.58 6.70
CA GLU A 286 4.31 -1.14 6.81
C GLU A 286 3.64 -0.72 8.13
N ARG A 287 3.12 -1.67 8.93
CA ARG A 287 2.41 -1.39 10.19
C ARG A 287 1.33 -0.31 10.03
N CYS A 288 0.58 -0.39 8.93
CA CYS A 288 -0.46 0.60 8.62
C CYS A 288 -1.49 0.68 9.74
N ARG A 289 -1.83 1.89 10.16
CA ARG A 289 -2.89 2.13 11.13
C ARG A 289 -4.19 2.52 10.43
N PRO A 290 -5.35 2.22 11.02
CA PRO A 290 -6.62 2.77 10.55
C PRO A 290 -6.64 4.29 10.67
N LEU A 291 -7.21 4.94 9.66
CA LEU A 291 -7.48 6.38 9.63
C LEU A 291 -8.92 6.63 10.11
N MET A 292 -9.05 7.46 11.13
CA MET A 292 -10.32 7.85 11.73
C MET A 292 -10.84 9.16 11.12
N GLU A 293 -12.16 9.36 11.16
CA GLU A 293 -12.80 10.55 10.59
C GLU A 293 -12.25 11.86 11.17
N ASN A 294 -12.02 11.89 12.48
CA ASN A 294 -11.51 13.06 13.20
C ASN A 294 -10.05 13.42 12.86
N GLU A 295 -9.33 12.55 12.17
CA GLU A 295 -7.92 12.77 11.81
C GLU A 295 -7.76 13.47 10.45
N LEU A 296 -8.83 13.62 9.69
CA LEU A 296 -8.77 14.09 8.30
C LEU A 296 -8.64 15.60 8.13
N GLY A 297 -8.60 16.37 9.23
CA GLY A 297 -8.49 17.84 9.21
C GLY A 297 -9.75 18.52 8.64
N HIS A 298 -10.22 19.56 9.31
CA HIS A 298 -11.19 20.50 8.74
C HIS A 298 -10.47 21.61 7.97
#